data_AF-A0A922M0X3-F1
#
_entry.id   AF-A0A922M0X3-F1
#
_cell.length_a   1.000
_cell.length_b   1.000
_cell.length_c   1.000
_cell.angle_alpha   90.00
_cell.angle_beta   90.00
_cell.angle_gamma   90.00
#
_symmetry.space_group_name_H-M   'P 1'
#
loop_
_entity.id
_entity.type
_entity.pdbx_description
1 polymer ?
#
loop_
_entity_poly.entity_id
_entity_poly.type
_entity_poly.pdbx_seq_one_letter_code
_entity_poly.pdbx_strand_id
1 'polypeptide(L)'
;MTTANPEEPKNVFRRKAKKWVQKSCSVEVVKKRLPIISWLPKYKSEYFIQDVIAGITVGLTAIPQGIAYAVIAGLSPEYGLYASLTSGVVYVIFGSCYNVTVGPTAILAAMTAKYVVDYSADFAILTAFLSGVFMFMMGILNLGFLVEFISMPVISGFTTAAALQIAAAQLKSFFGLKGSSGNFFAESILNFFNNVGTIQLWETVLSTATIVMLILLKKMGQGCKRTDGFLNS
;
A
#
# COMPACT_ATOMS: atom_id res chain seq x y z
N MET A 1 60.90 15.63 33.05
CA MET A 1 59.62 16.06 33.66
C MET A 1 58.92 16.97 32.65
N THR A 2 58.25 16.38 31.66
CA THR A 2 57.58 17.11 30.57
C THR A 2 56.14 17.36 30.98
N THR A 3 55.78 18.65 31.08
CA THR A 3 54.45 19.13 31.46
C THR A 3 53.41 18.71 30.43
N ALA A 4 52.49 17.83 30.82
CA ALA A 4 51.29 17.51 30.03
C ALA A 4 50.39 18.75 29.94
N ASN A 5 50.17 19.24 28.74
CA ASN A 5 49.34 20.41 28.44
C ASN A 5 47.84 20.03 28.58
N PRO A 6 47.06 20.66 29.48
CA PRO A 6 45.68 20.26 29.78
C PRO A 6 44.64 20.58 28.68
N GLU A 7 45.02 21.20 27.56
CA GLU A 7 44.09 21.60 26.48
C GLU A 7 43.87 20.55 25.38
N GLU A 8 44.64 19.46 25.36
CA GLU A 8 44.58 18.43 24.31
C GLU A 8 43.27 17.62 24.22
N PRO A 9 42.57 17.24 25.31
CA PRO A 9 41.43 16.31 25.20
C PRO A 9 40.18 16.96 24.57
N LYS A 10 39.99 18.27 24.72
CA LYS A 10 38.81 18.99 24.20
C LYS A 10 38.83 19.10 22.67
N ASN A 11 40.00 19.27 22.07
CA ASN A 11 40.17 19.42 20.62
C ASN A 11 40.01 18.10 19.84
N VAL A 12 40.37 16.98 20.46
CA VAL A 12 40.19 15.63 19.88
C VAL A 12 38.72 15.23 19.82
N PHE A 13 37.96 15.50 20.90
CA PHE A 13 36.52 15.20 20.95
C PHE A 13 35.72 16.02 19.92
N ARG A 14 36.05 17.32 19.79
CA ARG A 14 35.42 18.22 18.80
C ARG A 14 35.72 17.80 17.34
N ARG A 15 36.94 17.32 17.05
CA ARG A 15 37.30 16.76 15.72
C ARG A 15 36.59 15.44 15.43
N LYS A 16 36.45 14.55 16.42
CA LYS A 16 35.68 13.30 16.26
C LYS A 16 34.20 13.59 16.02
N ALA A 17 33.58 14.47 16.83
CA ALA A 17 32.20 14.88 16.65
C ALA A 17 31.95 15.52 15.27
N LYS A 18 32.84 16.42 14.81
CA LYS A 18 32.72 17.06 13.50
C LYS A 18 32.83 16.05 12.34
N LYS A 19 33.77 15.08 12.43
CA LYS A 19 33.87 13.98 11.46
C LYS A 19 32.67 13.04 11.48
N TRP A 20 32.07 12.80 12.65
CA TRP A 20 30.87 11.97 12.81
C TRP A 20 29.62 12.65 12.22
N VAL A 21 29.49 13.97 12.41
CA VAL A 21 28.45 14.81 11.79
C VAL A 21 28.64 14.89 10.27
N GLN A 22 29.87 15.07 9.79
CA GLN A 22 30.18 15.05 8.35
C GLN A 22 29.89 13.70 7.69
N LYS A 23 30.12 12.59 8.41
CA LYS A 23 29.82 11.24 7.91
C LYS A 23 28.32 10.91 7.98
N SER A 24 27.59 11.46 8.95
CA SER A 24 26.12 11.35 9.06
C SER A 24 25.36 12.21 8.04
N CYS A 25 25.92 13.35 7.63
CA CYS A 25 25.46 14.17 6.49
C CYS A 25 26.21 13.83 5.19
N SER A 26 26.65 12.58 5.02
CA SER A 26 27.24 12.14 3.75
C SER A 26 26.15 11.97 2.69
N VAL A 27 26.44 12.37 1.45
CA VAL A 27 25.54 12.28 0.29
C VAL A 27 24.98 10.86 0.11
N GLU A 28 25.71 9.82 0.52
CA GLU A 28 25.24 8.43 0.52
C GLU A 28 24.08 8.16 1.49
N VAL A 29 24.10 8.76 2.69
CA VAL A 29 23.03 8.59 3.68
C VAL A 29 21.76 9.29 3.20
N VAL A 30 21.91 10.47 2.59
CA VAL A 30 20.80 11.21 1.99
C VAL A 30 20.22 10.45 0.78
N LYS A 31 21.07 9.92 -0.11
CA LYS A 31 20.64 9.07 -1.23
C LYS A 31 19.92 7.79 -0.77
N LYS A 32 20.33 7.23 0.38
CA LYS A 32 19.71 6.03 0.96
C LYS A 32 18.36 6.33 1.65
N ARG A 33 18.18 7.54 2.20
CA ARG A 33 16.92 7.97 2.86
C ARG A 33 15.91 8.62 1.92
N LEU A 34 16.38 9.26 0.85
CA LEU A 34 15.57 9.90 -0.18
C LEU A 34 15.89 9.24 -1.53
N PRO A 35 15.34 8.03 -1.79
CA PRO A 35 15.58 7.29 -3.02
C PRO A 35 15.21 8.09 -4.28
N ILE A 36 14.30 9.08 -4.18
CA ILE A 36 13.96 10.00 -5.27
C ILE A 36 15.17 10.66 -5.93
N ILE A 37 16.17 11.05 -5.15
CA ILE A 37 17.37 11.74 -5.65
C ILE A 37 18.26 10.77 -6.46
N SER A 38 18.10 9.46 -6.25
CA SER A 38 18.90 8.44 -6.94
C SER A 38 18.31 8.00 -8.29
N TRP A 39 16.97 7.97 -8.41
CA TRP A 39 16.29 7.51 -9.62
C TRP A 39 15.87 8.65 -10.55
N LEU A 40 15.44 9.80 -10.00
CA LEU A 40 14.99 10.94 -10.79
C LEU A 40 16.02 11.43 -11.83
N PRO A 41 17.33 11.56 -11.53
CA PRO A 41 18.31 11.96 -12.54
C PRO A 41 18.62 10.89 -13.60
N LYS A 42 18.22 9.63 -13.39
CA LYS A 42 18.37 8.53 -14.35
C LYS A 42 17.14 8.36 -15.24
N TYR A 43 16.11 9.16 -15.02
CA TYR A 43 14.84 9.06 -15.71
C TYR A 43 14.96 9.50 -17.18
N LYS A 44 14.57 8.62 -18.10
CA LYS A 44 14.58 8.91 -19.54
C LYS A 44 13.21 9.42 -19.99
N SER A 45 13.19 10.41 -20.87
CA SER A 45 11.95 10.96 -21.44
C SER A 45 11.11 9.93 -22.21
N GLU A 46 11.74 8.84 -22.70
CA GLU A 46 11.06 7.72 -23.37
C GLU A 46 10.03 7.02 -22.47
N TYR A 47 10.26 6.98 -21.15
CA TYR A 47 9.35 6.34 -20.20
C TYR A 47 8.16 7.23 -19.82
N PHE A 48 8.23 8.52 -20.08
CA PHE A 48 7.22 9.49 -19.66
C PHE A 48 5.82 9.15 -20.14
N ILE A 49 5.67 8.80 -21.42
CA ILE A 49 4.36 8.46 -21.99
C ILE A 49 3.82 7.17 -21.37
N GLN A 50 4.68 6.17 -21.15
CA GLN A 50 4.29 4.90 -20.55
C GLN A 50 3.84 5.10 -19.09
N ASP A 51 4.55 5.93 -18.33
CA ASP A 51 4.23 6.24 -16.94
C ASP A 51 2.97 7.11 -16.82
N VAL A 52 2.71 8.02 -17.76
CA VAL A 52 1.46 8.78 -17.80
C VAL A 52 0.26 7.86 -18.06
N ILE A 53 0.36 6.96 -19.04
CA ILE A 53 -0.71 6.00 -19.34
C ILE A 53 -0.93 5.06 -18.15
N ALA A 54 0.15 4.55 -17.54
CA ALA A 54 0.08 3.72 -16.35
C ALA A 54 -0.53 4.47 -15.16
N GLY A 55 -0.12 5.71 -14.92
CA GLY A 55 -0.62 6.56 -13.85
C GLY A 55 -2.11 6.89 -14.00
N ILE A 56 -2.57 7.21 -15.21
CA ILE A 56 -3.99 7.41 -15.49
C ILE A 56 -4.78 6.12 -15.24
N THR A 57 -4.26 4.98 -15.71
CA THR A 57 -4.90 3.66 -15.53
C THR A 57 -5.03 3.31 -14.05
N VAL A 58 -3.93 3.43 -13.29
CA VAL A 58 -3.91 3.16 -11.84
C VAL A 58 -4.81 4.15 -11.11
N GLY A 59 -4.76 5.45 -11.44
CA GLY A 59 -5.61 6.48 -10.84
C GLY A 59 -7.10 6.22 -11.04
N LEU A 60 -7.51 5.87 -12.28
CA LEU A 60 -8.91 5.52 -12.59
C LEU A 60 -9.39 4.30 -11.81
N THR A 61 -8.51 3.35 -11.49
CA THR A 61 -8.87 2.20 -10.63
C THR A 61 -8.82 2.53 -9.13
N ALA A 62 -7.90 3.41 -8.71
CA ALA A 62 -7.70 3.76 -7.31
C ALA A 62 -8.82 4.63 -6.74
N ILE A 63 -9.41 5.53 -7.55
CA ILE A 63 -10.53 6.40 -7.13
C ILE A 63 -11.74 5.59 -6.64
N PRO A 64 -12.36 4.71 -7.46
CA PRO A 64 -13.52 3.93 -7.03
C PRO A 64 -13.15 2.96 -5.89
N GLN A 65 -11.95 2.39 -5.94
CA GLN A 65 -11.46 1.49 -4.88
C GLN A 65 -11.34 2.21 -3.53
N GLY A 66 -10.76 3.41 -3.49
CA GLY A 66 -10.62 4.21 -2.28
C GLY A 66 -11.98 4.60 -1.67
N ILE A 67 -12.93 5.01 -2.53
CA ILE A 67 -14.31 5.32 -2.11
C ILE A 67 -14.97 4.10 -1.46
N ALA A 68 -14.89 2.95 -2.11
CA ALA A 68 -15.48 1.71 -1.60
C ALA A 68 -14.90 1.32 -0.24
N TYR A 69 -13.58 1.44 -0.07
CA TYR A 69 -12.91 1.11 1.19
C TYR A 69 -13.22 2.11 2.32
N ALA A 70 -13.39 3.40 2.03
CA ALA A 70 -13.85 4.36 3.04
C ALA A 70 -15.26 4.02 3.54
N VAL A 71 -16.16 3.65 2.63
CA VAL A 71 -17.53 3.23 2.98
C VAL A 71 -17.52 1.94 3.81
N ILE A 72 -16.66 0.97 3.48
CA ILE A 72 -16.49 -0.26 4.27
C ILE A 72 -15.94 0.07 5.67
N ALA A 73 -15.06 1.06 5.79
CA ALA A 73 -14.54 1.52 7.09
C ALA A 73 -15.57 2.33 7.91
N GLY A 74 -16.78 2.59 7.39
CA GLY A 74 -17.79 3.43 8.05
C GLY A 74 -17.47 4.93 8.02
N LEU A 75 -16.59 5.37 7.12
CA LEU A 75 -16.16 6.76 6.96
C LEU A 75 -16.82 7.41 5.74
N SER A 76 -16.82 8.74 5.70
CA SER A 76 -17.23 9.49 4.50
C SER A 76 -16.31 9.14 3.30
N PRO A 77 -16.86 9.03 2.07
CA PRO A 77 -16.09 8.68 0.86
C PRO A 77 -14.81 9.48 0.61
N GLU A 78 -14.82 10.76 0.98
CA GLU A 78 -13.70 11.69 0.83
C GLU A 78 -12.42 11.24 1.55
N TYR A 79 -12.53 10.56 2.70
CA TYR A 79 -11.38 10.02 3.43
C TYR A 79 -10.60 8.98 2.60
N GLY A 80 -11.29 8.22 1.75
CA GLY A 80 -10.67 7.26 0.84
C GLY A 80 -9.81 7.92 -0.22
N LEU A 81 -10.26 9.06 -0.76
CA LEU A 81 -9.48 9.84 -1.72
C LEU A 81 -8.27 10.49 -1.04
N TYR A 82 -8.45 11.07 0.15
CA TYR A 82 -7.34 11.66 0.91
C TYR A 82 -6.25 10.64 1.21
N ALA A 83 -6.62 9.44 1.66
CA ALA A 83 -5.68 8.36 1.95
C ALA A 83 -4.93 7.90 0.69
N SER A 84 -5.64 7.72 -0.43
CA SER A 84 -5.04 7.25 -1.69
C SER A 84 -4.06 8.26 -2.28
N LEU A 85 -4.42 9.54 -2.29
CA LEU A 85 -3.56 10.60 -2.84
C LEU A 85 -2.33 10.84 -1.96
N THR A 86 -2.54 10.98 -0.64
CA THR A 86 -1.47 11.32 0.30
C THR A 86 -0.42 10.21 0.36
N SER A 87 -0.84 8.94 0.39
CA SER A 87 0.09 7.81 0.41
C SER A 87 0.93 7.71 -0.88
N GLY A 88 0.33 7.98 -2.04
CA GLY A 88 1.06 8.03 -3.32
C GLY A 88 2.13 9.12 -3.33
N VAL A 89 1.79 10.36 -2.94
CA VAL A 89 2.74 11.48 -2.90
C VAL A 89 3.88 11.21 -1.92
N VAL A 90 3.57 10.71 -0.73
CA VAL A 90 4.59 10.36 0.27
C VAL A 90 5.48 9.22 -0.24
N TYR A 91 4.92 8.22 -0.90
CA TYR A 91 5.69 7.09 -1.43
C TYR A 91 6.61 7.49 -2.58
N VAL A 92 6.25 8.47 -3.42
CA VAL A 92 7.15 8.97 -4.49
C VAL A 92 8.45 9.55 -3.90
N ILE A 93 8.37 10.20 -2.72
CA ILE A 93 9.51 10.84 -2.07
C ILE A 93 10.39 9.83 -1.33
N PHE A 94 9.77 8.92 -0.56
CA PHE A 94 10.46 8.01 0.37
C PHE A 94 10.53 6.55 -0.10
N GLY A 95 9.81 6.18 -1.15
CA GLY A 95 9.67 4.82 -1.64
C GLY A 95 10.90 4.33 -2.40
N SER A 96 11.34 3.12 -2.07
CA SER A 96 12.50 2.47 -2.68
C SER A 96 12.17 1.73 -3.99
N CYS A 97 10.90 1.34 -4.20
CA CYS A 97 10.46 0.57 -5.37
C CYS A 97 9.65 1.44 -6.33
N TYR A 98 9.95 1.35 -7.62
CA TYR A 98 9.35 2.17 -8.67
C TYR A 98 7.96 1.69 -9.13
N ASN A 99 7.68 0.39 -9.02
CA ASN A 99 6.44 -0.23 -9.53
C ASN A 99 5.35 -0.46 -8.47
N VAL A 100 5.55 -0.01 -7.23
CA VAL A 100 4.62 -0.30 -6.15
C VAL A 100 3.60 0.82 -6.01
N THR A 101 2.33 0.46 -6.08
CA THR A 101 1.23 1.37 -5.75
C THR A 101 0.87 1.22 -4.28
N VAL A 102 0.85 2.33 -3.55
CA VAL A 102 0.43 2.38 -2.15
C VAL A 102 -0.94 3.04 -2.08
N GLY A 103 -1.82 2.51 -1.22
CA GLY A 103 -3.16 3.02 -1.05
C GLY A 103 -3.92 2.27 0.04
N PRO A 104 -5.18 2.67 0.31
CA PRO A 104 -6.04 1.96 1.23
C PRO A 104 -6.29 0.54 0.73
N THR A 105 -6.40 -0.40 1.67
CA THR A 105 -6.69 -1.81 1.39
C THR A 105 -7.95 -2.24 2.13
N ALA A 106 -8.64 -3.24 1.58
CA ALA A 106 -9.87 -3.78 2.18
C ALA A 106 -9.66 -4.26 3.63
N ILE A 107 -8.49 -4.83 3.93
CA ILE A 107 -8.16 -5.35 5.27
C ILE A 107 -8.00 -4.20 6.27
N LEU A 108 -7.26 -3.15 5.91
CA LEU A 108 -7.11 -1.98 6.78
C LEU A 108 -8.46 -1.31 7.02
N ALA A 109 -9.29 -1.15 5.98
CA ALA A 109 -10.64 -0.62 6.11
C ALA A 109 -11.50 -1.44 7.08
N ALA A 110 -11.48 -2.77 6.95
CA ALA A 110 -12.20 -3.68 7.85
C ALA A 110 -11.72 -3.61 9.31
N MET A 111 -10.41 -3.49 9.52
CA MET A 111 -9.85 -3.35 10.88
C MET A 111 -10.22 -1.99 11.50
N THR A 112 -10.18 -0.92 10.71
CA THR A 112 -10.56 0.42 11.16
C THR A 112 -12.06 0.54 11.42
N ALA A 113 -12.91 -0.18 10.66
CA ALA A 113 -14.37 -0.14 10.80
C ALA A 113 -14.85 -0.38 12.25
N LYS A 114 -14.22 -1.32 12.96
CA LYS A 114 -14.54 -1.63 14.37
C LYS A 114 -14.43 -0.41 15.27
N TYR A 115 -13.38 0.39 15.10
CA TYR A 115 -13.13 1.56 15.94
C TYR A 115 -14.02 2.75 15.55
N VAL A 116 -14.36 2.88 14.26
CA VAL A 116 -15.20 3.97 13.75
C VAL A 116 -16.65 3.81 14.19
N VAL A 117 -17.18 2.58 14.16
CA VAL A 117 -18.56 2.28 14.57
C VAL A 117 -18.81 2.65 16.03
N ASP A 118 -17.83 2.38 16.90
CA ASP A 118 -17.98 2.59 18.34
C ASP A 118 -17.72 4.04 18.79
N TYR A 119 -16.84 4.78 18.10
CA TYR A 119 -16.28 6.02 18.64
C TYR A 119 -16.23 7.23 17.69
N SER A 120 -16.62 7.10 16.40
CA SER A 120 -16.55 8.11 15.32
C SER A 120 -15.27 8.16 14.46
N ALA A 121 -15.31 9.00 13.42
CA ALA A 121 -14.25 9.14 12.42
C ALA A 121 -12.90 9.64 12.98
N ASP A 122 -12.91 10.39 14.08
CA ASP A 122 -11.69 10.92 14.70
C ASP A 122 -10.75 9.80 15.18
N PHE A 123 -11.30 8.65 15.57
CA PHE A 123 -10.51 7.50 15.99
C PHE A 123 -9.76 6.84 14.83
N ALA A 124 -10.29 6.91 13.61
CA ALA A 124 -9.56 6.44 12.42
C ALA A 124 -8.32 7.32 12.17
N ILE A 125 -8.46 8.63 12.31
CA ILE A 125 -7.36 9.59 12.14
C ILE A 125 -6.31 9.37 13.23
N LEU A 126 -6.74 9.22 14.49
CA LEU A 126 -5.85 8.96 15.62
C LEU A 126 -5.09 7.63 15.46
N THR A 127 -5.78 6.58 15.02
CA THR A 127 -5.17 5.26 14.79
C THR A 127 -4.19 5.30 13.63
N ALA A 128 -4.52 6.00 12.54
CA ALA A 128 -3.60 6.24 11.43
C ALA A 128 -2.35 6.99 11.90
N PHE A 129 -2.51 8.07 12.67
CA PHE A 129 -1.40 8.83 13.22
C PHE A 129 -0.52 7.98 14.14
N LEU A 130 -1.12 7.26 15.09
CA LEU A 130 -0.40 6.42 16.04
C LEU A 130 0.32 5.26 15.33
N SER A 131 -0.31 4.63 14.34
CA SER A 131 0.34 3.60 13.52
C SER A 131 1.55 4.15 12.76
N GLY A 132 1.47 5.38 12.26
CA GLY A 132 2.59 6.08 11.62
C GLY A 132 3.74 6.35 12.60
N VAL A 133 3.44 6.79 13.82
CA VAL A 133 4.44 6.97 14.88
C VAL A 133 5.11 5.65 15.24
N PHE A 134 4.34 4.56 15.38
CA PHE A 134 4.89 3.22 15.64
C PHE A 134 5.79 2.74 14.49
N MET A 135 5.35 2.87 13.23
CA MET A 135 6.17 2.51 12.07
C MET A 135 7.44 3.35 11.99
N PHE A 136 7.35 4.64 12.30
CA PHE A 136 8.51 5.54 12.32
C PHE A 136 9.50 5.15 13.43
N MET A 137 9.01 4.82 14.63
CA MET A 137 9.85 4.32 15.72
C MET A 137 10.52 2.99 15.35
N MET A 138 9.78 2.03 14.78
CA MET A 138 10.35 0.77 14.30
C MET A 138 11.45 1.01 13.25
N GLY A 139 11.26 1.99 12.36
CA GLY A 139 12.28 2.43 11.40
C GLY A 139 13.53 3.01 12.07
N ILE A 140 13.38 3.89 13.08
CA ILE A 140 14.52 4.47 13.82
C ILE A 140 15.32 3.39 14.55
N LEU A 141 14.61 2.45 15.19
CA LEU A 141 15.22 1.33 15.90
C LEU A 141 15.82 0.28 14.95
N ASN A 142 15.69 0.47 13.63
CA ASN A 142 16.10 -0.47 12.58
C ASN A 142 15.49 -1.87 12.77
N LEU A 143 14.27 -1.96 13.30
CA LEU A 143 13.55 -3.24 13.51
C LEU A 143 13.12 -3.91 12.19
N GLY A 144 13.53 -3.39 11.03
CA GLY A 144 13.35 -4.05 9.74
C GLY A 144 13.96 -5.46 9.69
N PHE A 145 15.04 -5.72 10.45
CA PHE A 145 15.60 -7.06 10.56
C PHE A 145 14.60 -8.08 11.13
N LEU A 146 13.63 -7.64 11.95
CA LEU A 146 12.61 -8.52 12.51
C LEU A 146 11.64 -9.03 11.43
N VAL A 147 11.42 -8.22 10.39
CA VAL A 147 10.59 -8.60 9.23
C VAL A 147 11.25 -9.75 8.46
N GLU A 148 12.58 -9.82 8.43
CA GLU A 148 13.32 -10.92 7.80
C GLU A 148 13.17 -12.26 8.55
N PHE A 149 12.78 -12.23 9.83
CA PHE A 149 12.48 -13.44 10.61
C PHE A 149 11.05 -13.97 10.40
N ILE A 150 10.20 -13.27 9.63
CA ILE A 150 8.89 -13.79 9.28
C ILE A 150 9.06 -14.94 8.30
N SER A 151 8.65 -16.15 8.71
CA SER A 151 8.80 -17.34 7.91
C SER A 151 7.91 -17.30 6.66
N MET A 152 8.37 -17.89 5.55
CA MET A 152 7.59 -18.00 4.31
C MET A 152 6.19 -18.62 4.51
N PRO A 153 6.00 -19.64 5.39
CA PRO A 153 4.66 -20.14 5.71
C PRO A 153 3.73 -19.10 6.33
N VAL A 154 4.24 -18.20 7.19
CA VAL A 154 3.43 -17.14 7.82
C VAL A 154 2.99 -16.11 6.78
N ILE A 155 3.90 -15.69 5.90
CA ILE A 155 3.59 -14.76 4.80
C ILE A 155 2.55 -15.40 3.87
N SER A 156 2.72 -16.68 3.53
CA SER A 156 1.77 -17.42 2.69
C SER A 156 0.40 -17.55 3.35
N GLY A 157 0.35 -17.86 4.66
CA GLY A 157 -0.90 -17.95 5.42
C GLY A 157 -1.62 -16.62 5.48
N PHE A 158 -0.91 -15.54 5.80
CA PHE A 158 -1.46 -14.18 5.81
C PHE A 158 -1.99 -13.77 4.42
N THR A 159 -1.22 -14.04 3.36
CA THR A 159 -1.62 -13.72 1.97
C THR A 159 -2.85 -14.52 1.55
N THR A 160 -2.95 -15.79 1.94
CA THR A 160 -4.11 -16.64 1.64
C THR A 160 -5.36 -16.14 2.38
N ALA A 161 -5.22 -15.79 3.67
CA ALA A 161 -6.30 -15.20 4.45
C ALA A 161 -6.76 -13.85 3.87
N ALA A 162 -5.81 -13.01 3.45
CA ALA A 162 -6.07 -11.76 2.75
C ALA A 162 -6.85 -11.99 1.44
N ALA A 163 -6.45 -12.98 0.64
CA ALA A 163 -7.15 -13.34 -0.59
C ALA A 163 -8.59 -13.80 -0.33
N LEU A 164 -8.81 -14.64 0.70
CA LEU A 164 -10.16 -15.08 1.11
C LEU A 164 -11.02 -13.92 1.60
N GLN A 165 -10.46 -13.02 2.41
CA GLN A 165 -11.16 -11.82 2.88
C GLN A 165 -11.57 -10.91 1.72
N ILE A 166 -10.68 -10.69 0.75
CA ILE A 166 -10.99 -9.90 -0.45
C ILE A 166 -12.09 -10.59 -1.26
N ALA A 167 -12.00 -11.91 -1.47
CA ALA A 167 -13.03 -12.67 -2.18
C ALA A 167 -14.40 -12.55 -1.50
N ALA A 168 -14.44 -12.67 -0.18
CA ALA A 168 -15.67 -12.53 0.59
C ALA A 168 -16.25 -11.11 0.53
N ALA A 169 -15.40 -10.07 0.58
CA ALA A 169 -15.85 -8.68 0.46
C ALA A 169 -16.53 -8.40 -0.90
N GLN A 170 -16.12 -9.12 -1.96
CA GLN A 170 -16.69 -8.99 -3.31
C GLN A 170 -17.98 -9.79 -3.52
N LEU A 171 -18.29 -10.80 -2.69
CA LEU A 171 -19.48 -11.65 -2.87
C LEU A 171 -20.79 -10.83 -2.90
N LYS A 172 -20.93 -9.84 -2.02
CA LYS A 172 -22.11 -8.98 -2.01
C LYS A 172 -22.31 -8.26 -3.34
N SER A 173 -21.25 -7.63 -3.87
CA SER A 173 -21.33 -6.90 -5.13
C SER A 173 -21.54 -7.83 -6.31
N PHE A 174 -20.98 -9.04 -6.25
CA PHE A 174 -21.13 -10.05 -7.29
C PHE A 174 -22.59 -10.54 -7.42
N PHE A 175 -23.29 -10.74 -6.30
CA PHE A 175 -24.66 -11.25 -6.27
C PHE A 175 -25.75 -10.16 -6.13
N GLY A 176 -25.36 -8.88 -6.02
CA GLY A 176 -26.29 -7.76 -5.89
C GLY A 176 -27.09 -7.76 -4.57
N LEU A 177 -26.51 -8.27 -3.48
CA LEU A 177 -27.21 -8.39 -2.20
C LEU A 177 -27.38 -7.02 -1.53
N LYS A 178 -28.60 -6.75 -1.03
CA LYS A 178 -28.92 -5.55 -0.24
C LYS A 178 -28.42 -5.72 1.21
N GLY A 179 -27.80 -4.70 1.79
CA GLY A 179 -27.25 -4.74 3.16
C GLY A 179 -25.76 -4.38 3.22
N SER A 180 -25.08 -4.53 4.36
CA SER A 180 -23.62 -4.40 4.44
C SER A 180 -22.95 -5.73 4.14
N SER A 181 -21.78 -5.74 3.46
CA SER A 181 -21.01 -6.97 3.22
C SER A 181 -20.51 -7.60 4.53
N GLY A 182 -20.65 -6.96 5.68
CA GLY A 182 -19.90 -7.33 6.89
C GLY A 182 -18.44 -6.91 6.77
N ASN A 183 -17.79 -6.63 7.90
CA ASN A 183 -16.42 -6.12 7.91
C ASN A 183 -15.40 -7.27 7.85
N PHE A 184 -15.78 -8.47 8.30
CA PHE A 184 -14.91 -9.64 8.37
C PHE A 184 -15.47 -10.82 7.55
N PHE A 185 -14.58 -11.72 7.12
CA PHE A 185 -14.90 -12.89 6.30
C PHE A 185 -16.12 -13.67 6.82
N ALA A 186 -16.15 -13.98 8.12
CA ALA A 186 -17.24 -14.74 8.72
C ALA A 186 -18.59 -14.01 8.62
N GLU A 187 -18.61 -12.70 8.91
CA GLU A 187 -19.80 -11.88 8.74
C GLU A 187 -20.23 -11.79 7.28
N SER A 188 -19.28 -11.67 6.34
CA SER A 188 -19.58 -11.64 4.91
C SER A 188 -20.20 -12.93 4.41
N ILE A 189 -19.70 -14.07 4.87
CA ILE A 189 -20.26 -15.38 4.52
C ILE A 189 -21.63 -15.59 5.15
N LEU A 190 -21.80 -15.26 6.44
CA LEU A 190 -23.09 -15.38 7.11
C LEU A 190 -24.14 -14.46 6.48
N ASN A 191 -23.79 -13.21 6.19
CA ASN A 191 -24.69 -12.27 5.52
C ASN A 191 -25.04 -12.73 4.11
N PHE A 192 -24.10 -13.37 3.40
CA PHE A 192 -24.38 -13.98 2.10
C PHE A 192 -25.42 -15.10 2.20
N PHE A 193 -25.24 -16.06 3.11
CA PHE A 193 -26.19 -17.17 3.29
C PHE A 193 -27.57 -16.68 3.76
N ASN A 194 -27.62 -15.70 4.68
CA ASN A 194 -28.89 -15.16 5.17
C ASN A 194 -29.66 -14.38 4.10
N ASN A 195 -28.96 -13.72 3.17
CA ASN A 195 -29.58 -12.90 2.13
C ASN A 195 -29.64 -13.57 0.76
N VAL A 196 -29.31 -14.87 0.66
CA VAL A 196 -29.28 -15.64 -0.60
C VAL A 196 -30.62 -15.61 -1.35
N GLY A 197 -31.74 -15.44 -0.63
CA GLY A 197 -33.07 -15.30 -1.24
C GLY A 197 -33.31 -13.96 -1.95
N THR A 198 -32.46 -12.95 -1.72
CA THR A 198 -32.59 -11.60 -2.30
C THR A 198 -31.66 -11.34 -3.49
N ILE A 199 -31.04 -12.40 -4.03
CA ILE A 199 -30.10 -12.31 -5.14
C ILE A 199 -30.75 -11.61 -6.33
N GLN A 200 -30.06 -10.60 -6.83
CA GLN A 200 -30.43 -9.93 -8.07
C GLN A 200 -29.75 -10.64 -9.24
N LEU A 201 -30.55 -11.34 -10.05
CA LEU A 201 -30.06 -12.08 -11.21
C LEU A 201 -29.29 -11.19 -12.19
N TRP A 202 -29.73 -9.95 -12.37
CA TRP A 202 -29.08 -8.99 -13.27
C TRP A 202 -27.64 -8.65 -12.85
N GLU A 203 -27.40 -8.42 -11.56
CA GLU A 203 -26.07 -8.13 -11.02
C GLU A 203 -25.14 -9.34 -11.16
N THR A 204 -25.68 -10.55 -10.95
CA THR A 204 -24.93 -11.80 -11.08
C THR A 204 -24.52 -12.05 -12.53
N VAL A 205 -25.43 -11.85 -13.48
CA VAL A 205 -25.14 -11.97 -14.92
C VAL A 205 -24.12 -10.94 -15.35
N LEU A 206 -24.29 -9.68 -14.93
CA LEU A 206 -23.36 -8.59 -15.27
C LEU A 206 -21.95 -8.85 -14.73
N SER A 207 -21.85 -9.25 -13.46
CA SER A 207 -20.57 -9.57 -12.83
C SER A 207 -19.88 -10.76 -13.50
N THR A 208 -20.65 -11.82 -13.81
CA THR A 208 -20.14 -13.00 -14.50
C THR A 208 -19.67 -12.67 -15.92
N ALA A 209 -20.46 -11.92 -16.68
CA ALA A 209 -20.11 -11.46 -18.02
C ALA A 209 -18.84 -10.60 -18.02
N THR A 210 -18.70 -9.72 -17.03
CA THR A 210 -17.50 -8.88 -16.85
C THR A 210 -16.27 -9.72 -16.57
N ILE A 211 -16.36 -10.71 -15.69
CA ILE A 211 -15.24 -11.64 -15.41
C ILE A 211 -14.84 -12.40 -16.67
N VAL A 212 -15.80 -12.94 -17.41
CA VAL A 212 -15.53 -13.67 -18.66
C VAL A 212 -14.85 -12.74 -19.68
N MET A 213 -15.36 -11.53 -19.86
CA MET A 213 -14.77 -10.53 -20.76
C MET A 213 -13.33 -10.19 -20.35
N LEU A 214 -13.06 -9.96 -19.07
CA LEU A 214 -11.71 -9.66 -18.57
C LEU A 214 -10.74 -10.84 -18.78
N ILE A 215 -11.20 -12.08 -18.58
CA ILE A 215 -10.39 -13.28 -18.84
C ILE A 215 -10.07 -13.40 -20.34
N LEU A 216 -11.05 -13.14 -21.22
CA LEU A 216 -10.85 -13.15 -22.67
C LEU A 216 -9.84 -12.08 -23.11
N LEU A 217 -9.99 -10.84 -22.64
CA LEU A 217 -9.06 -9.75 -22.91
C LEU A 217 -7.65 -10.07 -22.42
N LYS A 218 -7.51 -10.62 -21.21
CA LYS A 218 -6.22 -11.06 -20.67
C LYS A 218 -5.58 -12.13 -21.55
N LYS A 219 -6.36 -13.11 -22.01
CA LYS A 219 -5.89 -14.17 -22.90
C LYS A 219 -5.43 -13.62 -24.25
N MET A 220 -6.16 -12.66 -24.82
CA MET A 220 -5.77 -11.98 -26.07
C MET A 220 -4.49 -11.15 -25.89
N GLY A 221 -4.38 -10.39 -24.80
CA GLY A 221 -3.18 -9.58 -24.50
C GLY A 221 -1.92 -10.40 -24.25
N GLN A 222 -2.06 -11.58 -23.63
CA GLN A 222 -0.95 -12.54 -23.49
C GLN A 222 -0.55 -13.19 -24.82
N GLY A 223 -1.51 -13.43 -25.72
CA GLY A 223 -1.25 -13.92 -27.08
C GLY A 223 -0.45 -12.92 -27.91
N CYS A 224 -0.73 -11.62 -27.78
CA CYS A 224 -0.03 -10.56 -28.51
C CYS A 224 1.45 -10.43 -28.06
N LYS A 225 1.71 -10.42 -26.74
CA LYS A 225 3.09 -10.38 -26.20
C LYS A 225 3.96 -11.56 -26.60
N ARG A 226 3.35 -12.71 -26.96
CA ARG A 226 4.08 -13.90 -27.39
C ARG A 226 4.59 -13.80 -28.83
N THR A 227 3.94 -13.01 -29.67
CA THR A 227 4.35 -12.80 -31.08
C THR A 227 5.51 -11.81 -31.19
N ASP A 228 5.59 -10.83 -30.30
CA ASP A 228 6.67 -9.81 -30.29
C ASP A 228 8.04 -10.41 -29.91
N GLY A 229 8.06 -11.51 -29.14
CA GLY A 229 9.29 -12.26 -28.83
C GLY A 229 9.80 -13.14 -29.97
N PHE A 230 8.95 -13.51 -30.93
CA PHE A 230 9.32 -14.29 -32.11
C PHE A 230 9.84 -13.43 -33.27
N LEU A 231 9.52 -12.13 -33.30
CA LEU A 231 9.99 -11.19 -34.34
C LEU A 231 11.32 -10.50 -33.99
N ASN A 232 11.83 -10.70 -32.77
CA ASN A 232 13.11 -10.17 -32.28
C ASN A 232 14.17 -11.27 -32.00
N SER A 233 13.96 -12.47 -32.54
CA SER A 233 14.91 -13.61 -32.50
C SER A 233 15.40 -13.96 -33.89
#